data_AF-A0A951IIZ6-F1
#
_entry.id   AF-A0A951IIZ6-F1
#
_cell.length_a   1.000
_cell.length_b   1.000
_cell.length_c   1.000
_cell.angle_alpha   90.00
_cell.angle_beta   90.00
_cell.angle_gamma   90.00
#
_symmetry.space_group_name_H-M   'P 1'
#
loop_
_entity.id
_entity.type
_entity.pdbx_description
1 polymer ?
#
loop_
_entity_poly.entity_id
_entity_poly.type
_entity_poly.pdbx_seq_one_letter_code
_entity_poly.pdbx_strand_id
1 'polypeptide(L)'
;MALFAKGLAMPFLGLLVAAPGEPSPASGDVPGAVIATLSRRFVSDPAPLVRGLVIKPDRRMPGFVACGEVGVKDSQYQRFFVTVPGGLAVLESDERDLLARYWELNAC
;
A
#
# COMPACT_ATOMS: atom_id res chain seq x y z
N MET A 1 30.60 52.97 -12.15
CA MET A 1 31.43 51.75 -12.02
C MET A 1 31.13 51.10 -10.67
N ALA A 2 30.59 49.88 -10.71
CA ALA A 2 30.42 48.80 -9.70
C ALA A 2 30.35 49.16 -8.18
N LEU A 3 29.23 48.96 -7.49
CA LEU A 3 28.73 47.69 -6.88
C LEU A 3 29.67 47.11 -5.82
N PHE A 4 29.21 46.97 -4.57
CA PHE A 4 29.31 45.74 -3.77
C PHE A 4 28.57 45.91 -2.43
N ALA A 5 27.27 45.60 -2.43
CA ALA A 5 26.52 45.29 -1.22
C ALA A 5 26.91 43.87 -0.77
N LYS A 6 27.58 43.75 0.37
CA LYS A 6 27.96 42.46 0.97
C LYS A 6 26.83 41.99 1.90
N GLY A 7 25.73 41.54 1.31
CA GLY A 7 24.68 40.80 2.03
C GLY A 7 25.15 39.36 2.24
N LEU A 8 25.56 39.02 3.46
CA LEU A 8 25.81 37.64 3.88
C LEU A 8 24.46 36.93 4.02
N ALA A 9 23.97 36.35 2.93
CA ALA A 9 22.86 35.40 2.97
C ALA A 9 23.40 34.07 3.52
N MET A 10 23.18 33.84 4.81
CA MET A 10 23.32 32.51 5.42
C MET A 10 22.33 31.57 4.72
N PRO A 11 22.77 30.45 4.13
CA PRO A 11 21.84 29.44 3.68
C PRO A 11 21.29 28.77 4.94
N PHE A 12 19.99 28.95 5.18
CA PHE A 12 19.22 28.12 6.09
C PHE A 12 19.42 26.66 5.64
N LEU A 13 20.33 25.94 6.30
CA LEU A 13 20.39 24.50 6.25
C LEU A 13 19.08 24.01 6.88
N GLY A 14 18.05 23.85 6.05
CA GLY A 14 16.85 23.13 6.42
C GLY A 14 17.24 21.69 6.68
N LEU A 15 17.45 21.35 7.95
CA LEU A 15 17.41 19.98 8.42
C LEU A 15 16.03 19.45 8.08
N LEU A 16 15.93 18.67 7.01
CA LEU A 16 14.81 17.79 6.75
C LEU A 16 14.79 16.78 7.91
N VAL A 17 14.05 17.11 8.96
CA VAL A 17 13.64 16.16 9.98
C VAL A 17 12.88 15.08 9.22
N ALA A 18 13.50 13.91 9.08
CA ALA A 18 12.81 12.72 8.65
C ALA A 18 11.63 12.56 9.61
N ALA A 19 10.42 12.83 9.11
CA ALA A 19 9.19 12.50 9.80
C ALA A 19 9.32 11.06 10.29
N PRO A 20 8.86 10.74 11.52
CA PRO A 20 8.99 9.41 12.08
C PRO A 20 8.42 8.44 11.06
N GLY A 21 9.32 7.69 10.42
CA GLY A 21 8.94 6.75 9.38
C GLY A 21 7.95 5.80 10.02
N GLU A 22 6.71 5.80 9.52
CA GLU A 22 5.77 4.74 9.80
C GLU A 22 6.54 3.43 9.67
N PRO A 23 6.49 2.55 10.68
CA PRO A 23 7.34 1.36 10.72
C PRO A 23 7.17 0.67 9.38
N SER A 24 8.24 0.67 8.58
CA SER A 24 8.22 0.04 7.27
C SER A 24 7.77 -1.39 7.52
N PRO A 25 6.62 -1.83 6.95
CA PRO A 25 6.12 -3.18 7.20
C PRO A 25 7.03 -4.26 6.60
N ALA A 26 8.23 -3.90 6.14
CA ALA A 26 9.24 -4.72 5.52
C ALA A 26 9.75 -5.92 6.36
N SER A 27 9.29 -6.13 7.60
CA SER A 27 9.67 -7.33 8.35
C SER A 27 8.73 -7.80 9.48
N GLY A 28 7.70 -7.04 9.86
CA GLY A 28 6.94 -7.34 11.08
C GLY A 28 5.70 -8.22 10.88
N ASP A 29 4.79 -7.77 10.03
CA ASP A 29 3.46 -8.40 9.88
C ASP A 29 2.82 -8.00 8.53
N VAL A 30 3.19 -8.72 7.47
CA VAL A 30 2.59 -8.53 6.14
C VAL A 30 1.08 -8.82 6.15
N PRO A 31 0.58 -9.93 6.75
CA PRO A 31 -0.86 -10.14 6.89
C PRO A 31 -1.57 -8.97 7.58
N GLY A 32 -1.06 -8.48 8.71
CA GLY A 32 -1.62 -7.33 9.41
C GLY A 32 -1.61 -6.05 8.58
N ALA A 33 -0.53 -5.79 7.82
CA ALA A 33 -0.47 -4.67 6.90
C ALA A 33 -1.51 -4.77 5.77
N VAL A 34 -1.77 -5.98 5.25
CA VAL A 34 -2.81 -6.24 4.24
C VAL A 34 -4.18 -5.99 4.83
N ILE A 35 -4.48 -6.57 5.99
CA ILE A 35 -5.78 -6.38 6.68
C ILE A 35 -5.98 -4.89 7.00
N ALA A 36 -4.98 -4.21 7.54
CA ALA A 36 -5.07 -2.78 7.83
C ALA A 36 -5.33 -1.94 6.56
N THR A 37 -4.69 -2.30 5.45
CA THR A 37 -4.91 -1.63 4.15
C THR A 37 -6.32 -1.90 3.63
N LEU A 38 -6.79 -3.14 3.71
CA LEU A 38 -8.15 -3.50 3.35
C LEU A 38 -9.16 -2.78 4.23
N SER A 39 -9.02 -2.76 5.55
CA SER A 39 -9.91 -2.06 6.47
C SER A 39 -9.94 -0.55 6.27
N ARG A 40 -8.84 0.08 5.83
CA ARG A 40 -8.84 1.50 5.46
C ARG A 40 -9.64 1.77 4.19
N ARG A 41 -9.61 0.84 3.23
CA ARG A 41 -10.29 0.99 1.93
C ARG A 41 -11.75 0.55 1.99
N PHE A 42 -12.01 -0.54 2.69
CA PHE A 42 -13.33 -1.03 3.08
C PHE A 42 -13.79 -0.30 4.33
N VAL A 43 -14.35 0.90 4.13
CA VAL A 43 -15.11 1.60 5.17
C VAL A 43 -16.47 0.92 5.30
N SER A 44 -16.49 -0.30 5.84
CA SER A 44 -17.70 -1.12 5.96
C SER A 44 -17.82 -1.66 7.39
N ASP A 45 -18.97 -1.41 7.99
CA ASP A 45 -19.43 -2.07 9.21
C ASP A 45 -20.54 -3.06 8.80
N PRO A 46 -20.38 -4.38 8.99
CA PRO A 46 -19.33 -5.06 9.75
C PRO A 46 -17.99 -5.23 9.01
N ALA A 47 -16.95 -5.50 9.80
CA ALA A 47 -15.57 -5.68 9.32
C ALA A 47 -15.48 -6.67 8.14
N PRO A 48 -14.69 -6.35 7.10
CA PRO A 48 -14.57 -7.20 5.92
C PRO A 48 -13.95 -8.55 6.28
N LEU A 49 -14.57 -9.62 5.79
CA LEU A 49 -14.07 -10.99 5.88
C LEU A 49 -13.16 -11.28 4.70
N VAL A 50 -11.92 -11.67 5.01
CA VAL A 50 -10.93 -12.09 4.01
C VAL A 50 -10.94 -13.61 3.89
N ARG A 51 -11.01 -14.13 2.67
CA ARG A 51 -10.93 -15.56 2.33
C ARG A 51 -9.78 -15.80 1.34
N GLY A 52 -9.14 -16.96 1.46
CA GLY A 52 -8.10 -17.38 0.53
C GLY A 52 -6.92 -16.40 0.46
N LEU A 53 -6.55 -15.79 1.59
CA LEU A 53 -5.42 -14.86 1.64
C LEU A 53 -4.13 -15.59 1.28
N VAL A 54 -3.54 -15.20 0.15
CA VAL A 54 -2.24 -15.69 -0.31
C VAL A 54 -1.29 -14.52 -0.33
N ILE A 55 -0.17 -14.66 0.38
CA ILE A 55 0.89 -13.65 0.44
C ILE A 55 2.14 -14.23 -0.20
N LYS A 56 2.71 -13.52 -1.17
CA LYS A 56 3.93 -13.92 -1.87
C LYS A 56 4.90 -12.74 -1.93
N PRO A 57 6.22 -12.98 -1.91
CA PRO A 57 7.17 -11.93 -2.24
C PRO A 57 6.97 -11.51 -3.70
N ASP A 58 6.93 -10.21 -3.95
CA ASP A 58 6.83 -9.70 -5.31
C ASP A 58 8.17 -9.89 -6.03
N ARG A 59 8.13 -10.50 -7.22
CA ARG A 59 9.33 -10.71 -8.04
C ARG A 59 9.71 -9.47 -8.86
N ARG A 60 8.78 -8.52 -9.01
CA ARG A 60 8.91 -7.34 -9.87
C ARG A 60 9.21 -6.08 -9.06
N MET A 61 8.74 -6.02 -7.81
CA MET A 61 8.95 -4.88 -6.90
C MET A 61 9.49 -5.34 -5.55
N PRO A 62 10.25 -4.49 -4.82
CA PRO A 62 10.65 -4.80 -3.46
C PRO A 62 9.43 -4.79 -2.54
N GLY A 63 9.08 -5.96 -1.99
CA GLY A 63 7.98 -6.10 -1.05
C GLY A 63 7.23 -7.43 -1.18
N PHE A 64 5.96 -7.39 -0.79
CA PHE A 64 5.05 -8.52 -0.83
C PHE A 64 3.77 -8.13 -1.56
N VAL A 65 3.21 -9.10 -2.26
CA VAL A 65 1.88 -9.04 -2.84
C VAL A 65 0.97 -9.95 -2.05
N ALA A 66 -0.25 -9.50 -1.83
CA ALA A 66 -1.30 -10.29 -1.23
C ALA A 66 -2.53 -10.28 -2.12
N CYS A 67 -3.11 -11.44 -2.34
CA CYS A 67 -4.32 -11.63 -3.12
C CYS A 67 -5.30 -12.50 -2.34
N GLY A 68 -6.57 -12.37 -2.66
CA GLY A 68 -7.62 -13.17 -2.05
C GLY A 68 -8.98 -12.58 -2.30
N GLU A 69 -9.98 -13.06 -1.59
CA GLU A 69 -11.33 -12.57 -1.69
C GLU A 69 -11.70 -11.82 -0.41
N VAL A 70 -12.41 -10.71 -0.55
CA VAL A 70 -12.84 -9.86 0.54
C VAL A 70 -14.30 -9.52 0.35
N GLY A 71 -15.08 -9.63 1.41
CA GLY A 71 -16.50 -9.36 1.36
C GLY A 71 -17.08 -9.16 2.75
N VAL A 72 -18.27 -8.59 2.82
CA VAL A 72 -19.04 -8.50 4.05
C VAL A 72 -19.82 -9.80 4.21
N LYS A 73 -20.06 -10.24 5.45
CA LYS A 73 -20.93 -11.39 5.73
C LYS A 73 -22.27 -11.20 5.00
N ASP A 74 -22.68 -12.23 4.25
CA ASP A 74 -23.90 -12.25 3.42
C ASP A 74 -23.88 -11.36 2.16
N SER A 75 -22.72 -10.82 1.77
CA SER A 75 -22.51 -10.09 0.51
C SER A 75 -21.65 -10.88 -0.48
N GLN A 76 -21.59 -10.41 -1.73
CA GLN A 76 -20.69 -10.97 -2.73
C GLN A 76 -19.24 -10.71 -2.33
N TYR A 77 -18.47 -11.79 -2.24
CA TYR A 77 -17.02 -11.72 -2.11
C TYR A 77 -16.44 -11.19 -3.41
N GLN A 78 -15.55 -10.22 -3.29
CA GLN A 78 -14.84 -9.61 -4.40
C GLN A 78 -13.37 -9.93 -4.31
N ARG A 79 -12.76 -10.14 -5.46
CA ARG A 79 -11.32 -10.34 -5.53
C ARG A 79 -10.60 -9.05 -5.15
N PHE A 80 -9.48 -9.18 -4.45
CA PHE A 80 -8.59 -8.06 -4.12
C PHE A 80 -7.13 -8.39 -4.41
N PHE A 81 -6.34 -7.34 -4.52
CA PHE A 81 -4.90 -7.39 -4.63
C PHE A 81 -4.28 -6.24 -3.84
N VAL A 82 -3.34 -6.54 -2.94
CA VAL A 82 -2.63 -5.55 -2.12
C VAL A 82 -1.13 -5.68 -2.31
N THR A 83 -0.46 -4.54 -2.46
CA THR A 83 1.01 -4.47 -2.44
C THR A 83 1.49 -3.89 -1.11
N VAL A 84 2.43 -4.55 -0.44
CA VAL A 84 3.07 -4.12 0.81
C VAL A 84 4.57 -3.94 0.55
N PRO A 85 5.22 -2.83 0.94
CA PRO A 85 4.73 -1.72 1.78
C PRO A 85 3.90 -0.67 1.04
N GLY A 86 3.70 -0.81 -0.28
CA GLY A 86 3.11 0.23 -1.14
C GLY A 86 1.68 0.68 -0.78
N GLY A 87 0.98 -0.01 0.13
CA GLY A 87 -0.32 0.41 0.67
C GLY A 87 -1.45 0.47 -0.36
N LEU A 88 -1.18 0.05 -1.61
CA LEU A 88 -2.15 0.00 -2.68
C LEU A 88 -3.02 -1.25 -2.51
N ALA A 89 -4.32 -1.08 -2.41
CA ALA A 89 -5.31 -2.15 -2.49
C ALA A 89 -6.22 -1.92 -3.69
N VAL A 90 -6.19 -2.86 -4.64
CA VAL A 90 -7.05 -2.90 -5.81
C VAL A 90 -8.15 -3.91 -5.58
N LEU A 91 -9.36 -3.51 -5.95
CA LEU A 91 -10.56 -4.31 -5.84
C LEU A 91 -11.12 -4.65 -7.22
N GLU A 92 -11.89 -5.74 -7.27
CA GLU A 92 -12.59 -6.12 -8.48
C GLU A 92 -13.61 -5.07 -8.94
N SER A 93 -14.22 -4.34 -7.99
CA SER A 93 -15.08 -3.19 -8.27
C SER A 93 -14.33 -2.00 -8.89
N ASP A 94 -13.06 -1.83 -8.53
CA ASP A 94 -12.29 -0.65 -8.92
C ASP A 94 -11.73 -0.87 -10.34
N GLU A 95 -11.00 -1.97 -10.56
CA GLU A 95 -10.39 -2.28 -11.85
C GLU A 95 -10.29 -3.79 -12.10
N ARG A 96 -11.36 -4.38 -12.64
CA ARG A 96 -11.46 -5.83 -12.90
C ARG A 96 -10.36 -6.38 -13.81
N ASP A 97 -10.06 -5.71 -14.91
CA ASP A 97 -9.06 -6.17 -15.88
C ASP A 97 -7.64 -6.11 -15.31
N LEU A 98 -7.34 -5.06 -14.53
CA LEU A 98 -6.05 -4.92 -13.86
C LEU A 98 -5.87 -6.03 -12.82
N LEU A 99 -6.92 -6.28 -12.03
CA LEU A 99 -6.92 -7.31 -11.01
C LEU A 99 -6.73 -8.70 -11.61
N ALA A 100 -7.45 -9.03 -12.69
CA ALA A 100 -7.32 -10.31 -13.39
C ALA A 100 -5.87 -10.55 -13.86
N ARG A 101 -5.23 -9.54 -14.44
CA ARG A 101 -3.81 -9.64 -14.86
C ARG A 101 -2.88 -9.85 -13.68
N TYR A 102 -3.07 -9.14 -12.58
CA TYR A 102 -2.23 -9.32 -11.39
C TYR A 102 -2.43 -10.68 -10.73
N TRP A 103 -3.65 -11.22 -10.76
CA TRP A 103 -3.96 -12.56 -10.28
C TRP A 103 -3.23 -13.63 -11.11
N GLU A 104 -3.39 -13.59 -12.43
CA GLU A 104 -2.68 -14.49 -13.34
C GLU A 104 -1.16 -14.44 -13.15
N LEU A 105 -0.59 -13.23 -13.06
CA LEU A 105 0.85 -13.03 -12.88
C LEU A 105 1.38 -13.57 -11.55
N ASN A 106 0.57 -13.53 -10.49
CA ASN A 106 0.96 -13.97 -9.16
C ASN A 106 0.44 -15.37 -8.81
N ALA A 107 -0.18 -16.07 -9.77
CA ALA A 107 -0.84 -17.36 -9.59
C ALA A 107 -1.77 -17.34 -8.37
N CYS A 108 -2.66 -16.36 -8.39
CA CYS A 108 -3.92 -16.31 -7.67
C CYS A 108 -5.03 -16.52 -8.72
#